data_AF-F3FV52-F1
#
_entry.id   AF-F3FV52-F1
#
_cell.length_a   1.000
_cell.length_b   1.000
_cell.length_c   1.000
_cell.angle_alpha   90.00
_cell.angle_beta   90.00
_cell.angle_gamma   90.00
#
_symmetry.space_group_name_H-M   'P 1'
#
loop_
_entity.id
_entity.type
_entity.pdbx_description
1 polymer ?
#
loop_
_entity_poly.entity_id
_entity_poly.type
_entity_poly.pdbx_seq_one_letter_code
_entity_poly.pdbx_strand_id
1 'polypeptide(L)'
;NLSVQPVTLPLFLSTPLAFKAVFLLTAYDELVRRILLASHVGLIDNNAKGQWLDEGAAILRRLFGLSQRWKFSGASRDDFAAKNARSEQAREMYASFGEIPQDILEGTRKSSFAPSPSSASNAAVSEDGDDDGFEETITLGQPHP
;
A
#
# COMPACT_ATOMS: atom_id res chain seq x y z
N ASN A 1 -7.18 12.21 27.81
CA ASN A 1 -6.11 12.66 26.88
C ASN A 1 -6.63 12.67 25.46
N LEU A 2 -7.37 13.72 25.08
CA LEU A 2 -7.57 14.07 23.67
C LEU A 2 -6.35 14.90 23.22
N SER A 3 -5.98 14.80 21.94
CA SER A 3 -4.95 15.68 21.38
C SER A 3 -5.43 17.12 21.47
N VAL A 4 -4.63 17.99 22.09
CA VAL A 4 -4.95 19.42 22.26
C VAL A 4 -4.95 20.14 20.91
N GLN A 5 -4.21 19.63 19.93
CA GLN A 5 -4.19 20.11 18.55
C GLN A 5 -4.05 18.92 17.58
N PRO A 6 -5.16 18.40 17.01
CA PRO A 6 -5.08 17.37 16.00
C PRO A 6 -4.49 17.94 14.70
N VAL A 7 -3.54 17.21 14.10
CA VAL A 7 -2.98 17.55 12.80
C VAL A 7 -3.87 16.95 11.71
N THR A 8 -4.25 17.76 10.73
CA THR A 8 -4.95 17.32 9.52
C THR A 8 -3.96 17.26 8.35
N LEU A 9 -3.89 16.11 7.68
CA LEU A 9 -2.98 15.90 6.55
C LEU A 9 -3.76 15.30 5.38
N PRO A 10 -3.88 16.00 4.23
CA PRO A 10 -4.46 15.40 3.03
C PRO A 10 -3.53 14.31 2.49
N LEU A 11 -4.06 13.12 2.25
CA LEU A 11 -3.32 11.96 1.75
C LEU A 11 -3.94 11.47 0.44
N PHE A 12 -3.10 11.22 -0.56
CA PHE A 12 -3.48 10.56 -1.81
C PHE A 12 -2.92 9.15 -1.81
N LEU A 13 -3.81 8.16 -1.82
CA LEU A 13 -3.45 6.73 -1.74
C LEU A 13 -4.03 6.01 -2.95
N SER A 14 -3.19 5.27 -3.67
CA SER A 14 -3.58 4.57 -4.90
C SER A 14 -3.45 3.04 -4.81
N THR A 15 -2.97 2.51 -3.67
CA THR A 15 -2.74 1.07 -3.52
C THR A 15 -3.28 0.54 -2.19
N PRO A 16 -3.77 -0.71 -2.13
CA PRO A 16 -4.23 -1.34 -0.89
C PRO A 16 -3.19 -1.33 0.24
N LEU A 17 -1.90 -1.46 -0.10
CA LEU A 17 -0.82 -1.43 0.88
C LEU A 17 -0.66 -0.04 1.52
N ALA A 18 -0.87 1.03 0.74
CA ALA A 18 -0.80 2.39 1.27
C ALA A 18 -1.92 2.63 2.31
N PHE A 19 -3.14 2.13 2.06
CA PHE A 19 -4.22 2.17 3.05
C PHE A 19 -3.87 1.39 4.32
N LYS A 20 -3.32 0.17 4.19
CA LYS A 20 -2.87 -0.61 5.35
C LYS A 20 -1.81 0.12 6.17
N ALA A 21 -0.86 0.79 5.51
CA ALA A 21 0.18 1.56 6.20
C ALA A 21 -0.42 2.72 7.01
N VAL A 22 -1.44 3.40 6.47
CA VAL A 22 -2.16 4.46 7.20
C VAL A 22 -2.93 3.88 8.39
N PHE A 23 -3.64 2.76 8.22
CA PHE A 23 -4.33 2.10 9.35
C PHE A 23 -3.36 1.64 10.44
N LEU A 24 -2.17 1.18 10.08
CA LEU A 24 -1.15 0.86 11.06
C LEU A 24 -0.66 2.10 11.81
N LEU A 25 -0.48 3.22 11.11
CA LEU A 25 -0.09 4.50 11.72
C LEU A 25 -1.16 5.02 12.68
N THR A 26 -2.44 4.94 12.34
CA THR A 26 -3.54 5.35 13.22
C THR A 26 -3.66 4.43 14.45
N ALA A 27 -3.47 3.12 14.27
CA ALA A 27 -3.41 2.18 15.40
C ALA A 27 -2.23 2.48 16.33
N TYR A 28 -1.08 2.88 15.79
CA TYR A 28 0.05 3.31 16.60
C TYR A 28 -0.23 4.63 17.35
N ASP A 29 -0.85 5.63 16.71
CA ASP A 29 -1.27 6.86 17.41
C ASP A 29 -2.18 6.57 18.61
N GLU A 30 -3.15 5.69 18.42
CA GLU A 30 -4.03 5.21 19.49
C GLU A 30 -3.23 4.54 20.62
N LEU A 31 -2.26 3.68 20.29
CA LEU A 31 -1.37 3.05 21.26
C LEU A 31 -0.56 4.09 22.04
N VAL A 32 0.05 5.07 21.37
CA VAL A 32 0.80 6.16 22.00
C VAL A 32 -0.09 6.90 22.99
N ARG A 33 -1.32 7.26 22.61
CA ARG A 33 -2.27 7.94 23.51
C ARG A 33 -2.56 7.12 24.77
N ARG A 34 -2.70 5.79 24.66
CA ARG A 34 -2.90 4.89 25.80
C ARG A 34 -1.68 4.79 26.70
N ILE A 35 -0.48 4.72 26.13
CA ILE A 35 0.79 4.70 26.88
C ILE A 35 0.95 6.01 27.67
N LEU A 36 0.70 7.15 27.03
CA LEU A 36 0.77 8.46 27.68
C LEU A 36 -0.25 8.58 28.81
N LEU A 37 -1.48 8.08 28.62
CA LEU A 37 -2.49 8.04 29.66
C LEU A 37 -2.06 7.16 30.84
N ALA A 38 -1.60 5.94 30.58
CA ALA A 38 -1.14 5.01 31.61
C ALA A 38 -0.01 5.60 32.46
N SER A 39 0.96 6.27 31.82
CA SER A 39 2.04 6.96 32.52
C SER A 39 1.53 8.15 33.33
N HIS A 40 0.60 8.93 32.79
CA HIS A 40 0.03 10.10 33.49
C HIS A 40 -0.73 9.72 34.76
N VAL A 41 -1.44 8.59 34.76
CA VAL A 41 -2.20 8.11 35.94
C VAL A 41 -1.39 7.18 36.84
N GLY A 42 -0.09 7.00 36.57
CA GLY A 42 0.82 6.23 37.43
C GLY A 42 0.74 4.70 37.28
N LEU A 43 0.14 4.17 36.21
CA LEU A 43 0.10 2.72 35.95
C LEU A 43 1.45 2.16 35.44
N ILE A 44 2.27 3.01 34.83
CA ILE A 44 3.62 2.66 34.35
C ILE A 44 4.61 3.75 34.72
N ASP A 45 5.89 3.38 34.85
CA ASP A 45 6.97 4.33 35.10
C ASP A 45 7.46 5.01 33.80
N ASN A 46 8.32 6.02 33.95
CA ASN A 46 8.85 6.76 32.81
C ASN A 46 9.78 5.91 31.93
N ASN A 47 10.44 4.89 32.48
CA ASN A 47 11.30 4.01 31.71
C ASN A 47 10.47 3.10 30.79
N ALA A 48 9.46 2.41 31.33
CA ALA A 48 8.56 1.58 30.53
C ALA A 48 7.86 2.39 29.42
N LYS A 49 7.42 3.62 29.74
CA LYS A 49 6.87 4.54 28.73
C LYS A 49 7.85 4.76 27.58
N GLY A 50 9.09 5.13 27.88
CA GLY A 50 10.12 5.39 26.87
C GLY A 50 10.37 4.17 25.99
N GLN A 51 10.59 3.01 26.63
CA GLN A 51 10.85 1.76 25.94
C GLN A 51 9.73 1.38 24.97
N TRP A 52 8.47 1.43 25.40
CA TRP A 52 7.34 1.05 24.54
C TRP A 52 7.13 2.01 23.36
N LEU A 53 7.35 3.31 23.57
CA LEU A 53 7.29 4.30 22.49
C LEU A 53 8.43 4.09 21.48
N ASP A 54 9.66 3.87 21.96
CA ASP A 54 10.81 3.68 21.10
C ASP A 54 10.73 2.40 20.28
N GLU A 55 10.27 1.31 20.89
CA GLU A 55 10.08 0.02 20.22
C GLU A 55 9.00 0.11 19.13
N GLY A 56 7.83 0.66 19.46
CA GLY A 56 6.75 0.82 18.48
C GLY A 56 7.15 1.74 17.32
N ALA A 57 7.79 2.88 17.62
CA ALA A 57 8.30 3.78 16.60
C ALA A 57 9.41 3.13 15.75
N ALA A 58 10.28 2.29 16.33
CA ALA A 58 11.31 1.58 15.58
C ALA A 58 10.73 0.63 14.54
N ILE A 59 9.67 -0.10 14.87
CA ILE A 59 8.97 -0.99 13.93
C ILE A 59 8.39 -0.18 12.76
N LEU A 60 7.70 0.94 13.04
CA LEU A 60 7.16 1.80 11.99
C LEU A 60 8.26 2.38 11.10
N ARG A 61 9.34 2.91 11.69
CA ARG A 61 10.48 3.45 10.93
C ARG A 61 11.11 2.39 10.02
N ARG A 62 11.22 1.14 10.48
CA ARG A 62 11.71 0.03 9.66
C ARG A 62 10.76 -0.30 8.51
N LEU A 63 9.46 -0.36 8.77
CA LEU A 63 8.45 -0.64 7.74
C LEU A 63 8.44 0.44 6.65
N PHE A 64 8.29 1.71 7.03
CA PHE A 64 8.31 2.81 6.06
C PHE A 64 9.69 3.00 5.42
N GLY A 65 10.76 2.58 6.09
CA GLY A 65 12.09 2.51 5.51
C GLY A 65 12.20 1.52 4.35
N LEU A 66 11.44 0.41 4.35
CA LEU A 66 11.45 -0.56 3.25
C LEU A 66 10.93 0.04 1.95
N SER A 67 9.85 0.83 2.00
CA SER A 67 9.29 1.45 0.80
C SER A 67 10.23 2.48 0.17
N GLN A 68 11.00 3.20 0.98
CA GLN A 68 11.97 4.19 0.50
C GLN A 68 13.17 3.56 -0.23
N ARG A 69 13.45 2.27 0.01
CA ARG A 69 14.57 1.55 -0.62
C ARG A 69 14.20 0.96 -1.98
N TRP A 70 12.91 0.92 -2.32
CA TRP A 70 12.48 0.41 -3.62
C TRP A 70 12.96 1.33 -4.75
N LYS A 71 13.53 0.72 -5.80
CA LYS A 71 13.98 1.38 -7.02
C LYS A 71 13.52 0.62 -8.26
N PHE A 72 12.96 1.32 -9.23
CA PHE A 72 12.57 0.67 -10.48
C PHE A 72 13.81 0.18 -11.25
N SER A 73 13.94 -1.13 -11.45
CA SER A 73 15.09 -1.73 -12.14
C SER A 73 14.91 -1.85 -13.66
N GLY A 74 13.68 -1.74 -14.17
CA GLY A 74 13.37 -1.90 -15.60
C GLY A 74 13.52 -3.33 -16.16
N ALA A 75 13.86 -4.32 -15.33
CA ALA A 75 13.97 -5.72 -15.74
C ALA A 75 12.62 -6.45 -15.62
N SER A 76 12.29 -7.23 -16.65
CA SER A 76 11.13 -8.12 -16.73
C SER A 76 11.50 -9.57 -16.41
N ARG A 77 10.50 -10.45 -16.22
CA ARG A 77 10.75 -11.89 -15.99
C ARG A 77 11.47 -12.56 -17.15
N ASP A 78 11.16 -12.15 -18.38
CA ASP A 78 11.81 -12.67 -19.59
C ASP A 78 13.29 -12.28 -19.64
N ASP A 79 13.65 -11.08 -19.14
CA ASP A 79 15.03 -10.64 -19.02
C ASP A 79 15.83 -11.54 -18.05
N PHE A 80 15.21 -11.97 -16.96
CA PHE A 80 15.80 -12.92 -16.00
C PHE A 80 15.95 -14.33 -16.57
N ALA A 81 15.00 -14.78 -17.39
CA ALA A 81 15.08 -16.07 -18.09
C ALA A 81 16.18 -16.05 -19.18
N ALA A 82 16.30 -14.95 -19.92
CA ALA A 82 17.30 -14.74 -20.96
C ALA A 82 18.71 -14.39 -20.42
N LYS A 83 18.85 -14.13 -19.10
CA LYS A 83 20.10 -13.74 -18.44
C LYS A 83 20.79 -12.55 -19.14
N ASN A 84 20.02 -11.51 -19.45
CA ASN A 84 20.55 -10.35 -20.14
C ASN A 84 21.18 -9.32 -19.18
N ALA A 85 21.84 -8.30 -19.76
CA ALA A 85 22.47 -7.22 -19.02
C ALA A 85 21.51 -6.47 -18.08
N ARG A 86 20.21 -6.35 -18.41
CA ARG A 86 19.20 -5.72 -17.53
C ARG A 86 18.94 -6.56 -16.28
N SER A 87 18.89 -7.88 -16.42
CA SER A 87 18.73 -8.80 -15.29
C SER A 87 19.94 -8.79 -14.36
N GLU A 88 21.15 -8.66 -14.91
CA GLU A 88 22.38 -8.52 -14.12
C GLU A 88 22.41 -7.20 -13.35
N GLN A 89 22.10 -6.09 -14.00
CA GLN A 89 21.98 -4.77 -13.34
C GLN A 89 20.92 -4.78 -12.24
N ALA A 90 19.77 -5.42 -12.47
CA ALA A 90 18.73 -5.57 -11.46
C ALA A 90 19.22 -6.41 -10.25
N ARG A 91 19.98 -7.48 -10.49
CA ARG A 91 20.60 -8.27 -9.41
C ARG A 91 21.61 -7.45 -8.61
N GLU A 92 22.47 -6.68 -9.29
CA GLU A 92 23.45 -5.83 -8.62
C GLU A 92 22.79 -4.74 -7.77
N MET A 93 21.77 -4.08 -8.32
CA MET A 93 21.02 -3.03 -7.62
C MET A 93 20.35 -3.54 -6.33
N TYR A 94 19.93 -4.81 -6.30
CA TYR A 94 19.26 -5.43 -5.17
C TYR A 94 20.10 -6.44 -4.39
N ALA A 95 21.41 -6.54 -4.66
CA ALA A 95 22.29 -7.54 -4.05
C ALA A 95 22.29 -7.50 -2.51
N SER A 96 22.07 -6.33 -1.91
CA SER A 96 21.98 -6.16 -0.46
C SER A 96 20.76 -6.83 0.20
N PHE A 97 19.75 -7.21 -0.58
CA PHE A 97 18.53 -7.88 -0.11
C PHE A 97 18.56 -9.40 -0.34
N GLY A 98 19.63 -9.93 -0.94
CA GLY A 98 19.76 -11.34 -1.29
C GLY A 98 19.23 -11.66 -2.69
N GLU A 99 19.17 -12.95 -2.99
CA GLU A 99 18.72 -13.45 -4.29
C GLU A 99 17.19 -13.39 -4.42
N ILE A 100 16.72 -13.08 -5.63
CA ILE A 100 15.29 -13.07 -5.94
C ILE A 100 14.78 -14.51 -5.98
N PRO A 101 13.79 -14.89 -5.14
CA PRO A 101 13.23 -16.24 -5.13
C PRO A 101 12.71 -16.68 -6.50
N GLN A 102 13.01 -17.93 -6.87
CA GLN A 102 12.67 -18.47 -8.18
C GLN A 102 11.16 -18.49 -8.45
N ASP A 103 10.34 -18.76 -7.44
CA ASP A 103 8.88 -18.80 -7.60
C ASP A 103 8.23 -17.43 -7.86
N ILE A 104 8.93 -16.33 -7.52
CA ILE A 104 8.53 -14.97 -7.89
C ILE A 104 8.92 -14.69 -9.36
N LEU A 105 10.08 -15.17 -9.79
CA LEU A 105 10.55 -15.07 -11.18
C LEU A 105 9.65 -15.89 -12.12
N GLU A 106 9.24 -17.09 -11.73
CA GLU A 106 8.28 -17.94 -12.45
C GLU A 106 6.86 -17.40 -12.37
N GLY A 107 6.57 -16.55 -11.38
CA GLY A 107 5.26 -15.94 -11.19
C GLY A 107 4.21 -16.83 -10.53
N THR A 108 4.63 -17.99 -10.00
CA THR A 108 3.84 -18.88 -9.16
C THR A 108 3.47 -18.19 -7.84
N ARG A 109 4.41 -17.43 -7.24
CA ARG A 109 4.16 -16.60 -6.07
C ARG A 109 3.82 -15.17 -6.49
N LYS A 110 2.62 -14.71 -6.12
CA LYS A 110 2.15 -13.34 -6.34
C LYS A 110 1.69 -12.72 -5.02
N SER A 111 1.76 -11.39 -4.93
CA SER A 111 1.13 -10.66 -3.83
C SER A 111 -0.37 -10.90 -3.83
N SER A 112 -0.98 -11.07 -2.66
CA SER A 112 -2.44 -11.13 -2.50
C SER A 112 -3.14 -9.84 -2.93
N PHE A 113 -2.39 -8.73 -3.10
CA PHE A 113 -2.88 -7.44 -3.58
C PHE A 113 -2.50 -7.16 -5.03
N ALA A 114 -1.91 -8.13 -5.74
CA ALA A 114 -1.65 -7.98 -7.17
C ALA A 114 -2.99 -7.90 -7.94
N PRO A 115 -3.08 -7.07 -8.98
CA PRO A 115 -4.26 -7.06 -9.84
C PRO A 115 -4.50 -8.46 -10.41
N SER A 116 -5.77 -8.84 -10.58
CA SER A 116 -6.12 -10.08 -11.25
C SER A 116 -5.44 -10.10 -12.62
N PRO A 117 -4.81 -11.22 -13.03
CA PRO A 117 -4.35 -11.32 -14.41
C PRO A 117 -5.55 -11.08 -15.30
N SER A 118 -5.45 -10.12 -16.22
CA SER A 118 -6.43 -9.98 -17.28
C SER A 118 -6.46 -11.32 -18.02
N SER A 119 -7.60 -12.02 -17.96
CA SER A 119 -7.92 -12.95 -19.03
C SER A 119 -7.94 -12.09 -20.29
N ALA A 120 -6.88 -12.17 -21.09
CA ALA A 120 -6.95 -11.73 -22.46
C ALA A 120 -7.98 -12.64 -23.13
N SER A 121 -9.25 -12.27 -23.03
CA SER A 121 -10.29 -12.80 -23.87
C SER A 121 -9.90 -12.44 -25.29
N ASN A 122 -9.43 -13.44 -26.04
CA ASN A 122 -9.51 -13.42 -27.49
C ASN A 122 -10.96 -13.08 -27.87
N ALA A 123 -11.19 -11.85 -28.33
CA ALA A 123 -12.38 -11.45 -29.06
C ALA A 123 -11.99 -10.35 -30.04
N ALA A 124 -11.36 -10.76 -31.13
CA ALA A 124 -11.61 -10.10 -32.40
C ALA A 124 -13.06 -10.43 -32.84
N VAL A 125 -13.68 -9.49 -33.56
CA VAL A 125 -15.00 -9.56 -34.25
C VAL A 125 -16.18 -9.11 -33.34
N SER A 126 -16.92 -8.02 -33.58
CA SER A 126 -17.08 -7.13 -34.75
C SER A 126 -17.40 -5.70 -34.30
N GLU A 127 -16.97 -4.71 -35.08
CA GLU A 127 -17.64 -3.41 -35.16
C GLU A 127 -19.06 -3.64 -35.70
N ASP A 128 -20.08 -3.26 -34.94
CA ASP A 128 -21.30 -2.73 -35.52
C ASP A 128 -21.81 -1.65 -34.56
N GLY A 129 -22.00 -0.46 -35.12
CA GLY A 129 -22.40 0.72 -34.37
C GLY A 129 -23.87 0.64 -34.00
N ASP A 130 -24.19 1.14 -32.81
CA ASP A 130 -25.39 1.92 -32.61
C ASP A 130 -25.10 2.96 -31.51
N ASP A 131 -25.12 4.19 -31.97
CA ASP A 131 -25.21 5.43 -31.21
C ASP A 131 -26.57 5.45 -30.50
N ASP A 132 -26.58 5.66 -29.19
CA ASP A 132 -27.72 6.30 -28.52
C ASP A 132 -27.26 6.82 -27.15
N GLY A 133 -27.02 8.13 -27.11
CA GLY A 133 -26.75 8.88 -25.90
C GLY A 133 -27.95 8.84 -24.94
N PHE A 134 -27.65 8.89 -23.64
CA PHE A 134 -28.67 9.13 -22.64
C PHE A 134 -28.24 10.27 -21.72
N GLU A 135 -28.81 11.44 -22.02
CA GLU A 135 -28.75 12.65 -21.20
C GLU A 135 -29.43 12.46 -19.85
N GLU A 136 -28.80 13.09 -18.86
CA GLU A 136 -29.27 13.31 -17.49
C GLU A 136 -30.45 14.29 -17.48
N THR A 137 -31.65 13.84 -17.09
CA THR A 137 -32.70 14.76 -16.62
C THR A 137 -33.40 14.26 -15.35
N ILE A 138 -33.09 14.94 -14.26
CA ILE A 138 -33.79 14.93 -12.99
C ILE A 138 -35.21 15.49 -13.21
N THR A 139 -36.25 14.74 -12.87
CA THR A 139 -37.61 15.30 -12.75
C THR A 139 -38.26 14.93 -11.42
N LEU A 140 -38.53 16.00 -10.68
CA LEU A 140 -39.23 16.10 -9.41
C LEU A 140 -40.68 15.62 -9.56
N GLY A 141 -41.16 14.84 -8.59
CA GLY A 141 -42.56 14.41 -8.54
C GLY A 141 -43.53 15.54 -8.26
N GLN A 142 -44.62 15.58 -9.03
CA GLN A 142 -45.92 16.06 -8.60
C GLN A 142 -47.00 15.07 -9.06
N PRO A 143 -47.94 14.68 -8.20
CA PRO A 143 -49.22 14.13 -8.63
C PRO A 143 -50.34 15.19 -8.46
N HIS A 144 -51.12 15.36 -9.52
CA HIS A 144 -52.51 15.83 -9.49
C HIS A 144 -53.43 14.60 -9.69
N PRO A 145 -54.75 14.66 -9.44
CA PRO A 145 -55.57 15.77 -8.93
C PRO A 145 -56.06 15.60 -7.48
#